data_AF-A0A2S9K1B3-F1
#
_entry.id   AF-A0A2S9K1B3-F1
#
_cell.length_a   1.000
_cell.length_b   1.000
_cell.length_c   1.000
_cell.angle_alpha   90.00
_cell.angle_beta   90.00
_cell.angle_gamma   90.00
#
_symmetry.space_group_name_H-M   'P 1'
#
loop_
_entity.id
_entity.type
_entity.pdbx_description
1 polymer ?
#
loop_
_entity_poly.entity_id
_entity_poly.type
_entity_poly.pdbx_seq_one_letter_code
_entity_poly.pdbx_strand_id
1 'polypeptide(L)'
;MSQPMRPSDSLPPHEQQAVAVYFDGDAEFYRVFRASAVQQFPVDLQEGDAAVQAGDAQALRRAAHTLKGVLLTLGYAELSAFAKQVELAAHQAPWDEAVAGWRELCARLVAAFGLA
;
A
#
# COMPACT_ATOMS: atom_id res chain seq x y z
N MET A 1 18.63 -10.51 -37.28
CA MET A 1 18.88 -9.16 -36.73
C MET A 1 18.27 -9.12 -35.33
N SER A 2 19.08 -9.36 -34.31
CA SER A 2 18.61 -9.38 -32.91
C SER A 2 18.86 -7.99 -32.33
N GLN A 3 17.79 -7.25 -32.05
CA GLN A 3 17.90 -5.99 -31.30
C GLN A 3 18.29 -6.29 -29.85
N PRO A 4 19.20 -5.52 -29.24
CA PRO A 4 19.52 -5.68 -27.83
C PRO A 4 18.36 -5.14 -26.99
N MET A 5 17.81 -6.01 -26.13
CA MET A 5 16.80 -5.67 -25.13
C MET A 5 17.37 -4.58 -24.22
N ARG A 6 16.76 -3.40 -24.20
CA ARG A 6 17.20 -2.31 -23.31
C ARG A 6 17.01 -2.78 -21.85
N PRO A 7 17.99 -2.58 -20.96
CA PRO A 7 17.75 -2.78 -19.53
C PRO A 7 16.89 -1.59 -19.05
N SER A 8 15.59 -1.82 -18.79
CA SER A 8 14.71 -1.09 -17.83
C SER A 8 13.18 -1.25 -18.00
N ASP A 9 12.67 -2.17 -18.83
CA ASP A 9 11.20 -2.42 -18.93
C ASP A 9 10.65 -3.53 -18.00
N SER A 10 11.52 -4.23 -17.28
CA SER A 10 11.14 -5.34 -16.40
C SER A 10 10.71 -4.85 -15.02
N LEU A 11 9.49 -5.17 -14.63
CA LEU A 11 8.98 -4.94 -13.26
C LEU A 11 9.89 -5.61 -12.21
N PRO A 12 10.01 -5.08 -10.98
CA PRO A 12 10.66 -5.78 -9.87
C PRO A 12 10.05 -7.17 -9.61
N PRO A 13 10.80 -8.12 -9.03
CA PRO A 13 10.30 -9.50 -8.84
C PRO A 13 8.98 -9.60 -8.07
N HIS A 14 8.77 -8.76 -7.06
CA HIS A 14 7.53 -8.75 -6.28
C HIS A 14 6.33 -8.26 -7.10
N GLU A 15 6.53 -7.27 -7.98
CA GLU A 15 5.51 -6.78 -8.90
C GLU A 15 5.23 -7.81 -10.02
N GLN A 16 6.26 -8.52 -10.52
CA GLN A 16 6.07 -9.63 -11.47
C GLN A 16 5.22 -10.76 -10.86
N GLN A 17 5.48 -11.11 -9.61
CA GLN A 17 4.67 -12.09 -8.90
C GLN A 17 3.22 -11.61 -8.74
N ALA A 18 3.02 -10.32 -8.42
CA ALA A 18 1.68 -9.74 -8.34
C ALA A 18 0.94 -9.81 -9.68
N VAL A 19 1.61 -9.49 -10.78
CA VAL A 19 1.07 -9.62 -12.15
C VAL A 19 0.59 -11.05 -12.42
N ALA A 20 1.40 -12.05 -12.07
CA ALA A 20 1.04 -13.45 -12.27
C ALA A 20 -0.12 -13.92 -11.39
N VAL A 21 -0.26 -13.39 -10.16
CA VAL A 21 -1.25 -13.86 -9.18
C VAL A 21 -2.59 -13.12 -9.29
N TYR A 22 -2.56 -11.81 -9.56
CA TYR A 22 -3.75 -10.94 -9.46
C TYR A 22 -4.20 -10.34 -10.79
N PHE A 23 -3.37 -10.41 -11.83
CA PHE A 23 -3.61 -9.76 -13.13
C PHE A 23 -3.55 -10.74 -14.30
N ASP A 24 -3.59 -12.06 -14.05
CA ASP A 24 -3.54 -13.11 -15.09
C ASP A 24 -2.36 -12.98 -16.08
N GLY A 25 -1.24 -12.39 -15.63
CA GLY A 25 -0.07 -12.12 -16.48
C GLY A 25 -0.09 -10.78 -17.22
N ASP A 26 -1.15 -9.98 -17.09
CA ASP A 26 -1.30 -8.69 -17.77
C ASP A 26 -0.51 -7.58 -17.07
N ALA A 27 0.74 -7.39 -17.51
CA ALA A 27 1.63 -6.36 -17.00
C ALA A 27 1.25 -4.92 -17.42
N GLU A 28 0.42 -4.75 -18.44
CA GLU A 28 -0.07 -3.42 -18.84
C GLU A 28 -1.20 -2.99 -17.90
N PHE A 29 -2.17 -3.88 -17.66
CA PHE A 29 -3.25 -3.64 -16.71
C PHE A 29 -2.71 -3.41 -15.29
N TYR A 30 -1.71 -4.18 -14.85
CA TYR A 30 -1.01 -3.93 -13.59
C TYR A 30 -0.45 -2.51 -13.49
N ARG A 31 0.22 -2.01 -14.54
CA ARG A 31 0.82 -0.67 -14.53
C ARG A 31 -0.24 0.43 -14.42
N VAL A 32 -1.37 0.26 -15.11
CA VAL A 32 -2.53 1.17 -15.00
C VAL A 32 -3.09 1.14 -13.58
N PHE A 33 -3.34 -0.05 -13.03
CA PHE A 33 -3.84 -0.20 -11.67
C PHE A 33 -2.89 0.41 -10.63
N ARG A 34 -1.59 0.15 -10.74
CA ARG A 34 -0.56 0.72 -9.86
C ARG A 34 -0.51 2.24 -9.94
N ALA A 35 -0.60 2.81 -11.14
CA ALA A 35 -0.64 4.27 -11.29
C ALA A 35 -1.85 4.87 -10.57
N SER A 36 -3.04 4.28 -10.72
CA SER A 36 -4.25 4.71 -10.02
C SER A 36 -4.12 4.57 -8.50
N ALA A 37 -3.57 3.46 -8.01
CA ALA A 37 -3.35 3.24 -6.57
C ALA A 37 -2.40 4.29 -5.98
N VAL A 38 -1.29 4.61 -6.67
CA VAL A 38 -0.34 5.63 -6.22
C VAL A 38 -0.98 7.03 -6.17
N GLN A 39 -1.87 7.34 -7.11
CA GLN A 39 -2.63 8.59 -7.09
C GLN A 39 -3.64 8.65 -5.93
N GLN A 40 -4.14 7.49 -5.48
CA GLN A 40 -5.12 7.38 -4.40
C GLN A 40 -4.48 7.41 -3.01
N PHE A 41 -3.24 6.93 -2.85
CA PHE A 41 -2.58 6.85 -1.54
C PHE A 41 -2.59 8.17 -0.74
N PRO A 42 -2.32 9.36 -1.32
CA PRO A 42 -2.42 10.61 -0.55
C PRO A 42 -3.79 10.83 0.09
N VAL A 43 -4.88 10.43 -0.58
CA VAL A 43 -6.24 10.52 -0.05
C VAL A 43 -6.44 9.51 1.09
N ASP A 44 -6.02 8.26 0.90
CA ASP A 44 -6.12 7.22 1.93
C ASP A 44 -5.32 7.60 3.20
N LEU A 45 -4.16 8.24 3.04
CA LEU A 45 -3.36 8.76 4.14
C LEU A 45 -4.06 9.93 4.86
N GLN A 46 -4.68 10.85 4.11
CA GLN A 46 -5.46 11.94 4.71
C GLN A 46 -6.66 11.43 5.50
N GLU A 47 -7.36 10.41 5.02
CA GLU A 47 -8.49 9.79 5.72
C GLU A 47 -8.06 9.15 7.04
N GLY A 48 -6.94 8.42 7.05
CA GLY A 48 -6.42 7.84 8.29
C GLY A 48 -5.87 8.91 9.26
N ASP A 49 -5.24 9.97 8.77
CA ASP A 49 -4.83 11.10 9.60
C ASP A 49 -6.04 11.80 10.25
N ALA A 50 -7.13 12.00 9.49
CA ALA A 50 -8.38 12.53 10.02
C ALA A 50 -8.98 11.62 11.10
N ALA A 51 -8.94 10.30 10.90
CA ALA A 51 -9.37 9.33 11.91
C ALA A 51 -8.52 9.41 13.18
N VAL A 52 -7.20 9.59 13.05
CA VAL A 52 -6.29 9.81 14.18
C VAL A 52 -6.66 11.07 14.96
N GLN A 53 -6.89 12.19 14.27
CA GLN A 53 -7.26 13.45 14.92
C GLN A 53 -8.62 13.37 15.63
N ALA A 54 -9.57 12.62 15.05
CA ALA A 54 -10.90 12.44 15.61
C ALA A 54 -10.97 11.40 16.75
N GLY A 55 -9.91 10.62 16.97
CA GLY A 55 -9.96 9.46 17.88
C GLY A 55 -10.86 8.33 17.37
N ASP A 56 -11.10 8.25 16.06
CA ASP A 56 -12.01 7.28 15.45
C ASP A 56 -11.25 6.00 15.07
N ALA A 57 -11.23 5.06 16.02
CA ALA A 57 -10.60 3.76 15.85
C ALA A 57 -11.21 2.92 14.70
N GLN A 58 -12.51 3.05 14.45
CA GLN A 58 -13.16 2.31 13.37
C GLN A 58 -12.76 2.87 12.01
N ALA A 59 -12.70 4.19 11.86
CA ALA A 59 -12.23 4.83 10.64
C ALA A 59 -10.76 4.49 10.38
N LEU A 60 -9.90 4.55 11.40
CA LEU A 60 -8.48 4.19 11.24
C LEU A 60 -8.31 2.73 10.81
N ARG A 61 -9.08 1.82 11.41
CA ARG A 61 -9.10 0.41 11.02
C ARG A 61 -9.49 0.23 9.54
N ARG A 62 -10.49 0.97 9.06
CA ARG A 62 -10.91 0.91 7.64
C ARG A 62 -9.81 1.42 6.71
N ALA A 63 -9.18 2.54 7.02
CA ALA A 63 -8.07 3.08 6.22
C ALA A 63 -6.91 2.06 6.12
N ALA A 64 -6.49 1.49 7.26
CA ALA A 64 -5.46 0.46 7.28
C ALA A 64 -5.87 -0.82 6.51
N HIS A 65 -7.14 -1.22 6.59
CA HIS A 65 -7.66 -2.36 5.85
C HIS A 65 -7.60 -2.15 4.33
N THR A 66 -8.00 -0.97 3.85
CA THR A 66 -7.93 -0.60 2.44
C THR A 66 -6.49 -0.66 1.94
N LEU A 67 -5.56 0.01 2.65
CA LEU A 67 -4.13 0.00 2.32
C LEU A 67 -3.55 -1.41 2.30
N LYS A 68 -3.87 -2.25 3.29
CA LYS A 68 -3.43 -3.65 3.32
C LYS A 68 -3.82 -4.40 2.04
N GLY A 69 -5.06 -4.24 1.58
CA GLY A 69 -5.56 -4.92 0.38
C GLY A 69 -4.80 -4.49 -0.87
N VAL A 70 -4.76 -3.19 -1.14
CA VAL A 70 -4.10 -2.67 -2.35
C VAL A 70 -2.59 -2.93 -2.34
N LEU A 71 -1.91 -2.80 -1.20
CA LEU A 71 -0.48 -3.11 -1.08
C LEU A 71 -0.19 -4.59 -1.38
N LEU A 72 -1.07 -5.51 -0.94
CA LEU A 72 -0.95 -6.93 -1.26
C LEU A 72 -1.10 -7.16 -2.76
N THR A 73 -2.14 -6.59 -3.37
CA THR A 73 -2.41 -6.70 -4.82
C THR A 73 -1.28 -6.11 -5.66
N LEU A 74 -0.57 -5.09 -5.16
CA LEU A 74 0.59 -4.51 -5.83
C LEU A 74 1.90 -5.31 -5.65
N GLY A 75 1.93 -6.30 -4.76
CA GLY A 75 3.10 -7.12 -4.48
C GLY A 75 3.95 -6.66 -3.28
N TYR A 76 3.51 -5.64 -2.54
CA TYR A 76 4.22 -5.13 -1.36
C TYR A 76 3.81 -5.88 -0.09
N ALA A 77 4.14 -7.17 -0.02
CA ALA A 77 3.72 -8.07 1.05
C ALA A 77 4.08 -7.56 2.46
N GLU A 78 5.30 -7.03 2.64
CA GLU A 78 5.75 -6.49 3.94
C GLU A 78 4.97 -5.24 4.35
N LEU A 79 4.67 -4.33 3.41
CA LEU A 79 3.85 -3.15 3.71
C LEU A 79 2.41 -3.56 4.00
N SER A 80 1.87 -4.54 3.28
CA SER A 80 0.54 -5.09 3.55
C SER A 80 0.46 -5.74 4.94
N ALA A 81 1.47 -6.52 5.31
CA ALA A 81 1.57 -7.11 6.65
C ALA A 81 1.63 -6.03 7.74
N PHE A 82 2.37 -4.94 7.50
CA PHE A 82 2.42 -3.82 8.43
C PHE A 82 1.07 -3.09 8.53
N ALA A 83 0.39 -2.83 7.42
CA ALA A 83 -0.96 -2.26 7.42
C ALA A 83 -1.97 -3.14 8.17
N LYS A 84 -1.85 -4.47 8.07
CA LYS A 84 -2.62 -5.43 8.88
C LYS A 84 -2.33 -5.29 10.38
N GLN A 85 -1.09 -5.02 10.79
CA GLN A 85 -0.77 -4.76 12.20
C GLN A 85 -1.45 -3.49 12.70
N VAL A 86 -1.47 -2.42 11.89
CA VAL A 86 -2.20 -1.18 12.23
C VAL A 86 -3.71 -1.42 12.31
N GLU A 87 -4.28 -2.17 11.36
CA GLU A 87 -5.70 -2.59 11.39
C GLU A 87 -6.04 -3.32 12.69
N LEU A 88 -5.16 -4.23 13.14
CA LEU A 88 -5.35 -4.98 14.38
C LEU A 88 -5.21 -4.07 15.62
N ALA A 89 -4.20 -3.20 15.63
CA ALA A 89 -3.95 -2.29 16.73
C ALA A 89 -5.12 -1.32 16.94
N ALA A 90 -5.67 -0.77 15.84
CA ALA A 90 -6.87 0.08 15.89
C ALA A 90 -8.10 -0.66 16.45
N HIS A 91 -8.12 -2.00 16.47
CA HIS A 91 -9.23 -2.77 17.00
C HIS A 91 -9.00 -3.27 18.44
N GLN A 92 -7.76 -3.61 18.81
CA GLN A 92 -7.46 -4.43 19.99
C GLN A 92 -6.39 -3.85 20.92
N ALA A 93 -5.62 -2.87 20.47
CA ALA A 93 -4.51 -2.30 21.23
C ALA A 93 -4.90 -0.94 21.85
N PRO A 94 -4.12 -0.44 22.82
CA PRO A 94 -4.20 0.95 23.24
C PRO A 94 -4.12 1.91 22.05
N TRP A 95 -4.93 2.97 22.08
CA TRP A 95 -5.04 3.91 20.94
C TRP A 95 -3.69 4.51 20.53
N ASP A 96 -2.82 4.81 21.49
CA ASP A 96 -1.48 5.37 21.22
C ASP A 96 -0.60 4.42 20.38
N GLU A 97 -0.76 3.10 20.54
CA GLU A 97 -0.06 2.11 19.72
C GLU A 97 -0.60 2.09 18.28
N ALA A 98 -1.92 2.21 18.11
CA ALA A 98 -2.53 2.31 16.79
C ALA A 98 -2.09 3.58 16.05
N VAL A 99 -2.02 4.71 16.76
CA VAL A 99 -1.54 5.99 16.22
C VAL A 99 -0.06 5.93 15.85
N ALA A 100 0.77 5.32 16.70
CA ALA A 100 2.19 5.14 16.40
C ALA A 100 2.40 4.24 15.17
N GLY A 101 1.66 3.13 15.09
CA GLY A 101 1.67 2.23 13.94
C GLY A 101 1.20 2.92 12.65
N TRP A 102 0.14 3.74 12.72
CA TRP A 102 -0.32 4.53 11.58
C TRP A 102 0.74 5.50 11.06
N ARG A 103 1.38 6.27 11.94
CA ARG A 103 2.44 7.22 11.54
C ARG A 103 3.61 6.52 10.86
N GLU A 104 4.03 5.37 11.38
CA GLU A 104 5.08 4.56 10.77
C GLU A 104 4.64 4.01 9.40
N LEU A 105 3.39 3.60 9.25
CA LEU A 105 2.85 3.15 7.96
C LEU A 105 2.89 4.29 6.93
N CYS A 106 2.45 5.51 7.31
CA CYS A 106 2.53 6.68 6.44
C CYS A 106 3.98 6.94 5.97
N ALA A 107 4.95 6.94 6.89
CA ALA A 107 6.36 7.16 6.56
C ALA A 107 6.90 6.11 5.56
N ARG A 108 6.51 4.84 5.74
CA ARG A 108 6.90 3.76 4.83
C ARG A 108 6.27 3.91 3.44
N LEU A 109 5.00 4.31 3.34
CA LEU A 109 4.36 4.54 2.03
C LEU A 109 4.99 5.74 1.31
N VAL A 110 5.26 6.83 2.03
CA VAL A 110 5.96 7.99 1.47
C VAL A 110 7.33 7.58 0.91
N ALA A 111 8.10 6.81 1.66
CA ALA A 111 9.41 6.33 1.21
C ALA A 111 9.32 5.35 0.03
N ALA A 112 8.34 4.44 0.04
CA ALA A 112 8.21 3.40 -0.99
C ALA A 112 7.67 3.91 -2.32
N PHE A 113 6.79 4.92 -2.29
CA PHE A 113 6.08 5.42 -3.48
C PHE A 113 6.45 6.85 -3.87
N GLY A 114 7.31 7.53 -3.09
CA GLY A 114 7.71 8.91 -3.37
C GLY A 114 6.54 9.89 -3.31
N LEU A 115 5.64 9.68 -2.35
CA LEU A 115 4.46 10.55 -2.16
C LEU A 115 4.95 11.91 -1.64
N ALA A 116 4.61 12.99 -2.34
CA ALA A 116 5.01 14.37 -2.05
C ALA A 116 3.96 15.14 -1.26
#